data_AF-A0A8J2U9R6-F1
#
_entry.id   AF-A0A8J2U9R6-F1
#
_cell.length_a   1.000
_cell.length_b   1.000
_cell.length_c   1.000
_cell.angle_alpha   90.00
_cell.angle_beta   90.00
_cell.angle_gamma   90.00
#
_symmetry.space_group_name_H-M   'P 1'
#
loop_
_entity.id
_entity.type
_entity.pdbx_description
1 polymer ?
#
loop_
_entity_poly.entity_id
_entity_poly.type
_entity_poly.pdbx_seq_one_letter_code
_entity_poly.pdbx_strand_id
1 'polypeptide(L)'
;MFLTYLWSFIFLCALRILTITVVPLDPPAGLIGLVDPVSNFFYGSDKFVTKDLFFSGHTSSVFLLYLTVPGKTDKKLALAVTAIVGFLLLVQHVHYTLDVLGGLFFSWVSYQLATRVVLR
;
A
#
# COMPACT_ATOMS: atom_id res chain seq x y z
N MET A 1 0.24 -18.56 -8.80
CA MET A 1 0.24 -17.16 -9.25
C MET A 1 -1.01 -16.43 -8.79
N PHE A 2 -2.17 -16.63 -9.42
CA PHE A 2 -3.41 -15.94 -9.02
C PHE A 2 -3.79 -16.19 -7.57
N LEU A 3 -3.81 -17.45 -7.13
CA LEU A 3 -4.19 -17.81 -5.76
C LEU A 3 -3.20 -17.23 -4.72
N THR A 4 -1.90 -17.26 -5.03
CA THR A 4 -0.85 -16.65 -4.21
C THR A 4 -1.02 -15.14 -4.11
N TYR A 5 -1.32 -14.46 -5.22
CA TYR A 5 -1.60 -13.03 -5.24
C TYR A 5 -2.84 -12.70 -4.41
N LEU A 6 -3.94 -13.42 -4.60
CA LEU A 6 -5.19 -13.23 -3.88
C LEU A 6 -5.00 -13.36 -2.36
N TRP A 7 -4.36 -14.44 -1.91
CA TRP A 7 -4.05 -14.63 -0.50
C TRP A 7 -3.09 -13.57 0.04
N SER A 8 -2.07 -13.18 -0.75
CA SER A 8 -1.15 -12.09 -0.36
C SER A 8 -1.91 -10.79 -0.18
N PHE A 9 -2.86 -10.48 -1.07
CA PHE A 9 -3.67 -9.28 -1.01
C PHE A 9 -4.62 -9.28 0.20
N ILE A 10 -5.23 -10.42 0.51
CA ILE A 10 -6.07 -10.58 1.72
C ILE A 10 -5.24 -10.32 2.99
N PHE A 11 -4.06 -10.94 3.11
CA PHE A 11 -3.18 -10.69 4.26
C PHE A 11 -2.70 -9.25 4.33
N LEU A 12 -2.40 -8.63 3.19
CA LEU A 12 -2.03 -7.23 3.10
C LEU A 12 -3.14 -6.32 3.63
N CYS A 13 -4.39 -6.55 3.20
CA CYS A 13 -5.55 -5.80 3.69
C CYS A 13 -5.76 -5.98 5.20
N ALA A 14 -5.64 -7.22 5.71
CA ALA A 14 -5.76 -7.48 7.14
C ALA A 14 -4.67 -6.77 7.95
N LEU A 15 -3.42 -6.82 7.49
CA LEU A 15 -2.31 -6.11 8.11
C LEU A 15 -2.51 -4.60 8.06
N ARG A 16 -3.01 -4.04 6.94
CA ARG A 16 -3.32 -2.62 6.82
C ARG A 16 -4.37 -2.18 7.85
N ILE A 17 -5.45 -2.95 8.00
CA ILE A 17 -6.48 -2.67 9.01
C ILE A 17 -5.84 -2.66 10.41
N LEU A 18 -5.02 -3.67 10.72
CA LEU A 18 -4.33 -3.77 12.00
C LEU A 18 -3.34 -2.61 12.24
N THR A 19 -2.56 -2.23 11.23
CA THR A 19 -1.56 -1.16 11.39
C THR A 19 -2.19 0.21 11.54
N ILE A 20 -3.29 0.49 10.84
CA ILE A 20 -4.04 1.75 10.99
C ILE A 20 -4.68 1.83 12.38
N THR A 21 -5.20 0.72 12.92
CA THR A 21 -5.80 0.74 14.26
C THR A 21 -4.79 0.86 15.38
N VAL A 22 -3.61 0.24 15.24
CA VAL A 22 -2.56 0.23 16.29
C VAL A 22 -1.63 1.44 16.18
N VAL A 23 -1.32 1.90 14.98
CA VAL A 23 -0.36 2.99 14.71
C VAL A 23 -1.00 4.03 13.80
N PRO A 24 -1.96 4.84 14.31
CA PRO A 24 -2.57 5.90 13.54
C PRO A 24 -1.60 7.08 13.42
N LEU A 25 -0.71 7.03 12.42
CA LEU A 25 0.22 8.11 12.13
C LEU A 25 -0.56 9.39 11.79
N ASP A 26 -0.16 10.50 12.39
CA ASP A 26 -0.68 11.82 12.04
C ASP A 26 -0.21 12.19 10.63
N PRO A 27 -1.02 12.90 9.82
CA PRO A 27 -0.67 13.28 8.46
C PRO A 27 0.60 14.16 8.40
N PRO A 28 1.39 14.12 7.30
CA PRO A 28 2.53 15.00 7.11
C PRO A 28 2.14 16.48 7.17
N ALA A 29 3.00 17.30 7.79
CA ALA A 29 2.81 18.75 7.86
C ALA A 29 2.80 19.33 6.45
N GLY A 30 1.71 20.01 6.08
CA GLY A 30 1.51 20.52 4.71
C GLY A 30 0.87 19.52 3.74
N LEU A 31 0.23 18.46 4.25
CA LEU A 31 -0.54 17.52 3.42
C LEU A 31 -1.53 18.27 2.52
N ILE A 32 -1.38 18.08 1.22
CA ILE A 32 -2.34 18.56 0.22
C ILE A 32 -3.56 17.65 0.34
N GLY A 33 -4.60 18.14 1.00
CA GLY A 33 -5.85 17.41 1.16
C GLY A 33 -6.47 17.11 -0.21
N LEU A 34 -6.68 15.81 -0.49
CA LEU A 34 -7.37 15.41 -1.70
C LEU A 34 -8.87 15.69 -1.52
N VAL A 35 -9.37 16.70 -2.22
CA VAL A 35 -10.80 17.04 -2.24
C VAL A 35 -11.50 16.07 -3.20
N ASP A 36 -11.92 14.92 -2.70
CA ASP A 36 -12.73 13.97 -3.46
C ASP A 36 -14.22 14.32 -3.31
N PRO A 37 -14.92 14.72 -4.39
CA PRO A 37 -16.33 15.10 -4.35
C PRO A 37 -17.25 13.94 -3.96
N VAL A 38 -16.88 12.69 -4.26
CA VAL A 38 -17.66 11.51 -3.87
C VAL A 38 -17.46 11.24 -2.38
N SER A 39 -16.22 11.26 -1.90
CA SER A 39 -15.94 11.04 -0.47
C SER A 39 -16.58 12.13 0.40
N ASN A 40 -16.46 13.40 0.01
CA ASN A 40 -17.07 14.52 0.72
C ASN A 40 -18.60 14.45 0.77
N PHE A 41 -19.23 13.86 -0.25
CA PHE A 41 -20.68 13.63 -0.25
C PHE A 41 -21.12 12.62 0.82
N PHE A 42 -20.36 11.54 1.01
CA PHE A 42 -20.69 10.49 1.99
C PHE A 42 -20.20 10.79 3.42
N TYR A 43 -19.02 11.39 3.56
CA TYR A 43 -18.36 11.61 4.86
C TYR A 43 -18.48 13.05 5.40
N GLY A 44 -18.99 13.98 4.58
CA GLY A 44 -19.12 15.39 4.90
C GLY A 44 -17.84 16.19 4.57
N SER A 45 -18.02 17.41 4.07
CA SER A 45 -16.97 18.31 3.57
C SER A 45 -15.83 18.61 4.55
N ASP A 46 -16.11 18.50 5.85
CA ASP A 46 -15.22 18.93 6.93
C ASP A 46 -14.43 17.78 7.58
N LYS A 47 -14.72 16.52 7.20
CA LYS A 47 -14.09 15.33 7.79
C LYS A 47 -13.21 14.61 6.78
N PHE A 48 -12.05 15.17 6.51
CA PHE A 48 -11.00 14.45 5.79
C PHE A 48 -10.47 13.33 6.66
N VAL A 49 -10.59 12.08 6.19
CA VAL A 49 -9.91 10.93 6.78
C VAL A 49 -8.42 11.15 6.56
N THR A 50 -7.69 11.42 7.64
CA THR A 50 -6.28 11.83 7.61
C THR A 50 -5.38 10.91 8.43
N LYS A 51 -5.93 9.83 9.00
CA LYS A 51 -5.21 8.86 9.85
C LYS A 51 -5.10 7.46 9.24
N ASP A 52 -5.40 7.33 7.96
CA ASP A 52 -5.44 6.06 7.21
C ASP A 52 -4.20 5.85 6.30
N LEU A 53 -3.16 6.66 6.49
CA LEU A 53 -2.00 6.70 5.60
C LEU A 53 -1.07 5.49 5.75
N PHE A 54 -1.00 4.89 6.93
CA PHE A 54 -0.01 3.86 7.22
C PHE A 54 -0.48 2.42 6.94
N PHE A 55 0.21 1.64 6.12
CA PHE A 55 1.31 1.96 5.19
C PHE A 55 0.77 2.31 3.78
N SER A 56 1.61 2.72 2.83
CA SER A 56 1.13 3.11 1.50
C SER A 56 0.57 1.92 0.70
N GLY A 57 -0.73 1.99 0.36
CA GLY A 57 -1.45 0.96 -0.39
C GLY A 57 -1.00 0.87 -1.85
N HIS A 58 -0.68 2.01 -2.45
CA HIS A 58 -0.18 2.11 -3.83
C HIS A 58 1.18 1.42 -3.97
N THR A 59 2.13 1.75 -3.08
CA THR A 59 3.45 1.10 -3.07
C THR A 59 3.33 -0.40 -2.80
N SER A 60 2.53 -0.80 -1.80
CA SER A 60 2.40 -2.21 -1.44
C SER A 60 1.76 -3.06 -2.54
N SER A 61 0.76 -2.53 -3.25
CA SER A 61 0.04 -3.29 -4.28
C SER A 61 0.92 -3.57 -5.50
N VAL A 62 1.67 -2.56 -5.96
CA VAL A 62 2.59 -2.71 -7.09
C VAL A 62 3.78 -3.60 -6.72
N PHE A 63 4.31 -3.47 -5.50
CA PHE A 63 5.39 -4.35 -5.05
C PHE A 63 4.92 -5.81 -4.87
N LEU A 64 3.68 -6.02 -4.46
CA LEU A 64 3.08 -7.36 -4.36
C LEU A 64 2.91 -8.00 -5.74
N LEU A 65 2.63 -7.22 -6.79
CA LEU A 65 2.73 -7.69 -8.19
C LEU A 65 4.16 -8.11 -8.54
N TYR A 66 5.17 -7.30 -8.20
CA TYR A 66 6.58 -7.68 -8.39
C TYR A 66 6.95 -9.03 -7.75
N LEU A 67 6.41 -9.32 -6.56
CA LEU A 67 6.68 -10.58 -5.85
C LEU A 67 5.99 -11.80 -6.46
N THR A 68 4.84 -11.61 -7.11
CA THR A 68 3.96 -12.71 -7.55
C THR A 68 4.07 -13.03 -9.03
N VAL A 69 4.57 -12.12 -9.86
CA VAL A 69 4.68 -12.34 -11.30
C VAL A 69 5.94 -13.18 -11.64
N PRO A 70 5.81 -14.24 -12.48
CA PRO A 70 6.93 -15.11 -12.82
C PRO A 70 7.86 -14.57 -13.93
N GLY A 71 7.33 -13.74 -14.84
CA GLY A 71 8.08 -13.25 -16.00
C GLY A 71 9.22 -12.32 -15.60
N LYS A 72 10.44 -12.58 -16.10
CA LYS A 72 11.62 -11.75 -15.76
C LYS A 72 11.44 -10.30 -16.21
N THR A 73 10.83 -10.08 -17.38
CA THR A 73 10.53 -8.75 -17.92
C THR A 73 9.48 -8.05 -17.08
N ASP A 74 8.36 -8.73 -16.83
CA ASP A 74 7.25 -8.18 -16.04
C ASP A 74 7.68 -7.85 -14.61
N LYS A 75 8.57 -8.67 -14.04
CA LYS A 75 9.16 -8.42 -12.72
C LYS A 75 10.04 -7.18 -12.71
N LYS A 76 10.87 -6.96 -13.73
CA LYS A 76 11.64 -5.72 -13.86
C LYS A 76 10.72 -4.50 -14.01
N LEU A 77 9.66 -4.64 -14.82
CA LEU A 77 8.67 -3.58 -15.02
C LEU A 77 7.96 -3.25 -13.71
N ALA A 78 7.44 -4.25 -12.99
CA ALA A 78 6.75 -4.06 -11.72
C ALA A 78 7.68 -3.41 -10.66
N LEU A 79 8.96 -3.77 -10.63
CA LEU A 79 9.93 -3.13 -9.75
C LEU A 79 10.18 -1.66 -10.12
N ALA A 80 10.32 -1.36 -11.41
CA ALA A 80 10.48 0.01 -11.90
C ALA A 80 9.24 0.85 -11.55
N VAL A 81 8.03 0.33 -11.77
CA VAL A 81 6.77 1.01 -11.38
C VAL A 81 6.71 1.20 -9.87
N THR A 82 7.13 0.23 -9.07
CA THR A 82 7.17 0.39 -7.60
C THR A 82 8.08 1.55 -7.20
N ALA A 83 9.27 1.65 -7.80
CA ALA A 83 10.21 2.73 -7.53
C ALA A 83 9.66 4.10 -7.97
N ILE A 84 9.07 4.18 -9.16
CA ILE A 84 8.48 5.42 -9.70
C ILE A 84 7.31 5.87 -8.81
N VAL A 85 6.37 4.97 -8.51
CA VAL A 85 5.20 5.30 -7.66
C VAL A 85 5.67 5.69 -6.26
N GLY A 86 6.58 4.92 -5.65
CA GLY A 86 7.14 5.25 -4.35
C GLY A 86 7.80 6.63 -4.32
N PHE A 87 8.60 6.96 -5.34
CA PHE A 87 9.24 8.27 -5.45
C PHE A 87 8.22 9.41 -5.63
N LEU A 88 7.25 9.25 -6.54
CA LEU A 88 6.23 10.27 -6.80
C LEU A 88 5.39 10.57 -5.55
N LEU A 89 5.05 9.55 -4.75
CA LEU A 89 4.30 9.74 -3.49
C LEU A 89 5.10 10.56 -2.46
N LEU A 90 6.43 10.42 -2.43
CA LEU A 90 7.30 11.22 -1.58
C LEU A 90 7.39 12.67 -2.08
N VAL A 91 7.53 12.87 -3.40
CA VAL A 91 7.57 14.20 -4.02
C VAL A 91 6.27 14.98 -3.77
N GLN A 92 5.13 14.30 -3.78
CA GLN A 92 3.84 14.91 -3.50
C GLN A 92 3.64 15.28 -2.01
N HIS A 93 4.55 14.88 -1.12
CA HIS A 93 4.44 15.06 0.33
C HIS A 93 3.12 14.52 0.92
N VAL A 94 2.50 13.54 0.27
CA VAL A 94 1.24 12.93 0.71
C VAL A 94 1.51 11.81 1.70
N HIS A 95 2.64 11.12 1.58
CA HIS A 95 3.04 10.02 2.46
C HIS A 95 4.38 10.26 3.12
N TYR A 96 4.54 9.74 4.34
CA TYR A 96 5.86 9.65 4.94
C TYR A 96 6.70 8.59 4.24
N THR A 97 8.02 8.75 4.30
CA THR A 97 8.96 7.70 3.88
C THR A 97 8.71 6.38 4.62
N LEU A 98 8.28 6.45 5.89
CA LEU A 98 7.88 5.28 6.66
C LEU A 98 6.68 4.54 6.06
N ASP A 99 5.71 5.24 5.45
CA ASP A 99 4.55 4.61 4.81
C ASP A 99 4.99 3.81 3.57
N VAL A 100 5.93 4.36 2.79
CA VAL A 100 6.46 3.71 1.58
C VAL A 100 7.31 2.49 1.97
N LEU A 101 8.21 2.63 2.93
CA LEU A 101 9.04 1.52 3.43
C LEU A 101 8.20 0.43 4.10
N GLY A 102 7.22 0.83 4.91
CA GLY A 102 6.23 -0.08 5.49
C GLY A 102 5.48 -0.84 4.40
N GLY A 103 5.09 -0.16 3.31
CA GLY A 103 4.42 -0.78 2.17
C GLY A 103 5.23 -1.90 1.54
N LEU A 104 6.53 -1.72 1.36
CA LEU A 104 7.45 -2.76 0.86
C LEU A 104 7.62 -3.91 1.85
N PHE A 105 7.76 -3.60 3.14
CA PHE A 105 7.95 -4.60 4.18
C PHE A 105 6.71 -5.50 4.36
N PHE A 106 5.53 -4.90 4.56
CA PHE A 106 4.29 -5.65 4.81
C PHE A 106 3.81 -6.42 3.59
N SER A 107 4.07 -5.94 2.37
CA SER A 107 3.78 -6.71 1.15
C SER A 107 4.68 -7.93 1.02
N TRP A 108 5.97 -7.83 1.38
CA TRP A 108 6.85 -9.00 1.47
C TRP A 108 6.37 -10.00 2.52
N VAL A 109 6.03 -9.55 3.74
CA VAL A 109 5.47 -10.42 4.80
C VAL A 109 4.20 -11.13 4.33
N SER A 110 3.28 -10.39 3.68
CA SER A 110 2.02 -10.94 3.18
C SER A 110 2.24 -12.01 2.12
N TYR A 111 3.20 -11.81 1.22
CA TYR A 111 3.60 -12.79 0.22
C TYR A 111 4.17 -14.07 0.84
N GLN A 112 5.01 -13.94 1.86
CA GLN A 112 5.58 -15.10 2.58
C GLN A 112 4.50 -15.89 3.33
N LEU A 113 3.49 -15.23 3.90
CA LEU A 113 2.34 -15.89 4.54
C LEU A 113 1.48 -16.61 3.49
N ALA A 114 1.16 -15.95 2.39
CA ALA A 114 0.35 -16.52 1.32
C ALA A 114 1.00 -17.75 0.66
N THR A 115 2.31 -17.70 0.38
CA THR A 115 3.05 -18.84 -0.18
C THR A 115 3.02 -20.05 0.74
N ARG A 116 3.13 -19.86 2.06
CA ARG A 116 3.00 -20.94 3.06
C ARG A 116 1.60 -21.56 3.11
N VAL A 117 0.56 -20.77 2.87
CA VAL A 117 -0.83 -21.26 2.86
C VAL A 117 -1.16 -21.98 1.56
N VAL A 118 -0.68 -21.48 0.42
CA VAL A 118 -1.00 -22.00 -0.91
C VAL A 118 -0.16 -23.22 -1.30
N LEU A 119 1.08 -23.33 -0.79
CA LEU A 119 1.99 -24.44 -1.08
C LEU A 119 1.97 -25.54 0.00
N ARG A 120 1.09 -25.42 0.99
CA ARG A 120 0.75 -26.50 1.93
C ARG A 120 -0.28 -27.43 1.30
#